data_AF-A0A2D3VIH0-F1
#
_entry.id   AF-A0A2D3VIH0-F1
#
_cell.length_a   1.000
_cell.length_b   1.000
_cell.length_c   1.000
_cell.angle_alpha   90.00
_cell.angle_beta   90.00
_cell.angle_gamma   90.00
#
_symmetry.space_group_name_H-M   'P 1'
#
loop_
_entity.id
_entity.type
_entity.pdbx_description
1 polymer ?
#
loop_
_entity_poly.entity_id
_entity_poly.type
_entity_poly.pdbx_seq_one_letter_code
_entity_poly.pdbx_strand_id
1 'polypeptide(L)'
;MTTFTLDSASPSISAASTPAYRYSSSDEEDDDISTLPYPAELSRTAFLAPDFSPGTYLSTLRNRHQTLEDLRADLRQRSQLLNRELLDLVNGNYEEFLSLGVDLRGGEEKVEGVRVGVLGFEREVRAVKASVQERAGEARELVRERKEVRRDVMFGRALLDVGEKVEDLERALRVGQGGEDSFEDEEDEEEDEEDEDADETSPGIPLNRLRRHADSYLLISRMIEKLEPDHPFLVAQRAKLLDLKKTLLLDLAAALRSAKQSKSEAVLGLVRIYSDLDAQAESCRVLKGP
;
A
#
# COMPACT_ATOMS: atom_id res chain seq x y z
N MET A 1 -7.11 18.14 24.06
CA MET A 1 -5.95 18.91 24.57
C MET A 1 -6.47 20.21 25.13
N THR A 2 -6.80 20.21 26.41
CA THR A 2 -7.41 21.33 27.14
C THR A 2 -6.29 22.21 27.68
N THR A 3 -6.22 23.43 27.17
CA THR A 3 -5.26 24.47 27.58
C THR A 3 -5.72 25.12 28.88
N PHE A 4 -4.93 24.95 29.94
CA PHE A 4 -5.09 25.66 31.22
C PHE A 4 -4.50 27.07 31.09
N THR A 5 -5.35 28.09 31.21
CA THR A 5 -4.94 29.51 31.32
C THR A 5 -4.91 29.91 32.79
N LEU A 6 -3.74 30.30 33.30
CA LEU A 6 -3.58 30.89 34.63
C LEU A 6 -3.94 32.38 34.58
N ASP A 7 -4.97 32.75 35.33
CA ASP A 7 -5.37 34.14 35.60
C ASP A 7 -4.32 34.79 36.52
N SER A 8 -3.57 35.75 35.99
CA SER A 8 -2.60 36.56 36.75
C SER A 8 -3.31 37.80 37.29
N ALA A 9 -4.13 37.62 38.32
CA ALA A 9 -4.66 38.74 39.09
C ALA A 9 -3.56 39.24 40.05
N SER A 10 -2.87 40.31 39.65
CA SER A 10 -2.00 41.07 40.54
C SER A 10 -2.85 42.00 41.41
N PRO A 11 -2.84 41.90 42.75
CA PRO A 11 -3.38 42.96 43.57
C PRO A 11 -2.36 44.10 43.62
N SER A 12 -2.62 45.15 42.83
CA SER A 12 -2.00 46.46 42.99
C SER A 12 -2.44 47.06 44.33
N ILE A 13 -1.62 46.86 45.38
CA ILE A 13 -1.81 47.55 46.65
C ILE A 13 -1.16 48.93 46.50
N SER A 14 -2.01 49.92 46.24
CA SER A 14 -1.68 51.33 46.14
C SER A 14 -1.00 51.83 47.42
N ALA A 15 0.11 52.56 47.26
CA ALA A 15 0.78 53.27 48.34
C ALA A 15 -0.19 54.25 49.03
N ALA A 16 -0.44 54.05 50.31
CA ALA A 16 -1.22 54.96 51.13
C ALA A 16 -0.43 56.26 51.36
N SER A 17 -0.88 57.34 50.71
CA SER A 17 -0.40 58.70 50.92
C SER A 17 -0.87 59.18 52.30
N THR A 18 0.06 59.41 53.22
CA THR A 18 -0.24 60.02 54.53
C THR A 18 -0.08 61.54 54.40
N PRO A 19 -1.07 62.38 54.75
CA PRO A 19 -0.94 63.83 54.65
C PRO A 19 -0.14 64.38 55.85
N ALA A 20 0.81 65.26 55.55
CA ALA A 20 1.58 66.01 56.53
C ALA A 20 0.70 67.06 57.24
N TYR A 21 0.61 66.98 58.57
CA TYR A 21 0.19 68.12 59.40
C TYR A 21 1.43 68.92 59.81
N ARG A 22 1.49 70.14 59.30
CA ARG A 22 2.54 71.14 59.52
C ARG A 22 2.43 71.73 60.94
N TYR A 23 3.54 71.70 61.66
CA TYR A 23 3.73 72.32 62.97
C TYR A 23 3.83 73.85 62.83
N SER A 24 3.50 74.62 63.88
CA SER A 24 3.84 76.04 63.97
C SER A 24 4.39 76.38 65.35
N SER A 25 5.70 76.59 65.42
CA SER A 25 6.34 77.44 66.43
C SER A 25 7.74 77.87 65.95
N SER A 26 7.85 79.18 65.69
CA SER A 26 8.96 80.09 66.01
C SER A 26 10.40 79.76 65.57
N ASP A 27 10.81 80.48 64.51
CA ASP A 27 11.98 81.39 64.41
C ASP A 27 13.45 80.89 64.48
N GLU A 28 14.20 81.43 63.51
CA GLU A 28 15.66 81.57 63.35
C GLU A 28 16.52 80.35 62.88
N GLU A 29 16.95 80.45 61.61
CA GLU A 29 18.15 79.93 60.94
C GLU A 29 18.72 78.54 61.36
N ASP A 30 18.42 77.48 60.61
CA ASP A 30 19.36 76.63 59.82
C ASP A 30 18.68 75.29 59.42
N ASP A 31 18.84 74.88 58.16
CA ASP A 31 18.57 73.56 57.57
C ASP A 31 17.29 72.80 58.01
N ASP A 32 16.21 72.91 57.23
CA ASP A 32 14.98 72.12 57.39
C ASP A 32 15.21 70.60 57.13
N ILE A 33 15.59 69.88 58.20
CA ILE A 33 15.82 68.42 58.24
C ILE A 33 14.53 67.63 57.95
N SER A 34 13.35 68.26 58.04
CA SER A 34 12.05 67.62 57.80
C SER A 34 11.69 67.46 56.31
N THR A 35 12.46 68.09 55.43
CA THR A 35 12.38 67.97 53.96
C THR A 35 13.29 66.86 53.40
N LEU A 36 13.96 66.07 54.26
CA LEU A 36 14.79 64.96 53.82
C LEU A 36 13.93 63.71 53.48
N PRO A 37 14.16 63.04 52.34
CA PRO A 37 13.41 61.85 51.94
C PRO A 37 13.66 60.71 52.93
N TYR A 38 12.58 60.06 53.40
CA TYR A 38 12.70 58.89 54.26
C TYR A 38 13.50 57.77 53.58
N PRO A 39 14.32 57.01 54.34
CA PRO A 39 15.13 55.92 53.78
C PRO A 39 14.23 54.82 53.18
N ALA A 40 14.28 54.61 51.85
CA ALA A 40 13.46 53.62 51.15
C ALA A 40 13.75 52.16 51.58
N GLU A 41 12.76 51.39 52.02
CA GLU A 41 12.88 50.03 52.59
C GLU A 41 13.97 49.12 51.97
N LEU A 42 14.60 48.27 52.79
CA LEU A 42 15.61 47.32 52.32
C LEU A 42 15.01 46.35 51.30
N SER A 43 15.52 46.35 50.06
CA SER A 43 15.00 45.50 48.97
C SER A 43 15.31 44.02 49.18
N ARG A 44 14.37 43.11 48.87
CA ARG A 44 14.52 41.65 49.09
C ARG A 44 15.51 41.04 48.12
N THR A 45 15.48 41.54 46.90
CA THR A 45 16.32 41.12 45.78
C THR A 45 17.81 41.27 46.08
N ALA A 46 18.22 42.27 46.85
CA ALA A 46 19.61 42.47 47.22
C ALA A 46 20.18 41.34 48.10
N PHE A 47 19.33 40.61 48.82
CA PHE A 47 19.73 39.49 49.68
C PHE A 47 19.69 38.12 48.97
N LEU A 48 19.18 38.07 47.73
CA LEU A 48 19.08 36.84 46.93
C LEU A 48 20.25 36.65 45.97
N ALA A 49 21.21 37.58 45.96
CA ALA A 49 22.39 37.48 45.11
C ALA A 49 23.28 36.30 45.55
N PRO A 50 23.75 35.44 44.63
CA PRO A 50 24.55 34.25 44.95
C PRO A 50 25.88 34.58 45.64
N ASP A 51 26.45 35.76 45.37
CA ASP A 51 27.71 36.25 45.97
C ASP A 51 27.47 37.34 47.02
N PHE A 52 26.37 37.24 47.78
CA PHE A 52 26.02 38.26 48.78
C PHE A 52 27.12 38.43 49.83
N SER A 53 27.73 39.62 49.87
CA SER A 53 28.67 40.02 50.91
C SER A 53 28.06 41.13 51.78
N PRO A 54 27.88 40.89 53.09
CA PRO A 54 27.31 41.90 53.99
C PRO A 54 28.11 43.20 54.01
N GLY A 55 29.44 43.11 53.91
CA GLY A 55 30.33 44.27 53.94
C GLY A 55 30.17 45.17 52.71
N THR A 56 30.08 44.58 51.52
CA THR A 56 29.86 45.34 50.28
C THR A 56 28.44 45.89 50.25
N TYR A 57 27.44 45.11 50.68
CA TYR A 57 26.06 45.55 50.75
C TYR A 57 25.87 46.75 51.71
N LEU A 58 26.39 46.67 52.93
CA LEU A 58 26.35 47.78 53.89
C LEU A 58 27.10 49.02 53.37
N SER A 59 28.18 48.83 52.60
CA SER A 59 28.91 49.95 51.99
C SER A 59 28.09 50.67 50.90
N THR A 60 27.26 49.95 50.15
CA THR A 60 26.34 50.54 49.15
C THR A 60 25.18 51.32 49.78
N LEU A 61 24.84 51.03 51.05
CA LEU A 61 23.79 51.69 51.82
C LEU A 61 24.23 53.03 52.45
N ARG A 62 25.52 53.39 52.34
CA ARG A 62 26.09 54.61 52.95
C ARG A 62 25.47 55.92 52.43
N ASN A 63 24.87 55.90 51.24
CA ASN A 63 24.25 57.06 50.59
C ASN A 63 22.78 57.30 51.03
N ARG A 64 22.28 56.53 52.01
CA ARG A 64 20.86 56.52 52.39
C ARG A 64 20.51 57.41 53.60
N HIS A 65 21.47 58.20 54.11
CA HIS A 65 21.29 59.16 55.21
C HIS A 65 20.49 58.63 56.42
N GLN A 66 20.63 57.34 56.74
CA GLN A 66 19.94 56.67 57.86
C GLN A 66 20.88 56.56 59.07
N THR A 67 20.33 56.60 60.29
CA THR A 67 21.12 56.32 61.50
C THR A 67 21.45 54.83 61.60
N LEU A 68 22.59 54.50 62.21
CA LEU A 68 23.00 53.10 62.38
C LEU A 68 22.04 52.31 63.28
N GLU A 69 21.36 52.98 64.20
CA GLU A 69 20.39 52.36 65.10
C GLU A 69 19.12 51.95 64.35
N ASP A 70 18.67 52.79 63.42
CA ASP A 70 17.49 52.57 62.57
C ASP A 70 17.77 51.47 61.53
N LEU A 71 18.94 51.50 60.87
CA LEU A 71 19.37 50.40 59.99
C LEU A 71 19.43 49.05 60.71
N ARG A 72 19.88 49.04 61.97
CA ARG A 72 19.93 47.83 62.80
C ARG A 72 18.53 47.34 63.18
N ALA A 73 17.60 48.26 63.44
CA ALA A 73 16.20 47.92 63.72
C ALA A 73 15.54 47.31 62.47
N ASP A 74 15.70 47.94 61.31
CA ASP A 74 15.20 47.46 60.01
C ASP A 74 15.70 46.06 59.67
N LEU A 75 17.01 45.82 59.82
CA LEU A 75 17.61 44.50 59.56
C LEU A 75 17.07 43.42 60.50
N ARG A 76 16.83 43.76 61.77
CA ARG A 76 16.26 42.82 62.76
C ARG A 76 14.79 42.51 62.47
N GLN A 77 13.99 43.54 62.20
CA GLN A 77 12.58 43.37 61.83
C GLN A 77 12.47 42.50 60.58
N ARG A 78 13.31 42.74 59.59
CA ARG A 78 13.34 41.94 58.37
C ARG A 78 13.74 40.49 58.61
N SER A 79 14.75 40.24 59.44
CA SER A 79 15.13 38.88 59.81
C SER A 79 13.99 38.14 60.50
N GLN A 80 13.23 38.81 61.37
CA GLN A 80 12.06 38.22 62.02
C GLN A 80 10.93 37.93 61.02
N LEU A 81 10.65 38.84 60.08
CA LEU A 81 9.68 38.61 59.01
C LEU A 81 10.07 37.43 58.13
N LEU A 82 11.33 37.34 57.73
CA LEU A 82 11.83 36.21 56.93
C LEU A 82 11.73 34.88 57.67
N ASN A 83 12.02 34.86 58.97
CA ASN A 83 11.85 33.65 59.79
C ASN A 83 10.38 33.22 59.87
N ARG A 84 9.45 34.18 59.98
CA ARG A 84 8.01 33.88 59.95
C ARG A 84 7.57 33.38 58.59
N GLU A 85 7.97 34.06 57.50
CA GLU A 85 7.69 33.62 56.13
C GLU A 85 8.25 32.21 55.85
N LEU A 86 9.43 31.88 56.37
CA LEU A 86 10.00 30.54 56.23
C LEU A 86 9.15 29.50 56.95
N LEU A 87 8.72 29.78 58.19
CA LEU A 87 7.85 28.88 58.93
C LEU A 87 6.48 28.73 58.24
N ASP A 88 5.92 29.82 57.72
CA ASP A 88 4.64 29.80 57.00
C ASP A 88 4.75 29.03 55.68
N LEU A 89 5.87 29.17 54.95
CA LEU A 89 6.15 28.41 53.72
C LEU A 89 6.37 26.92 54.00
N VAL A 90 7.15 26.62 55.04
CA VAL A 90 7.40 25.24 55.46
C VAL A 90 6.09 24.60 55.89
N ASN A 91 5.30 25.26 56.74
CA ASN A 91 4.03 24.72 57.22
C ASN A 91 2.99 24.64 56.09
N GLY A 92 2.95 25.62 55.18
CA GLY A 92 2.02 25.65 54.05
C GLY A 92 2.29 24.56 53.01
N ASN A 93 3.57 24.22 52.78
CA ASN A 93 3.97 23.22 51.80
C ASN A 93 4.35 21.87 52.43
N TYR A 94 4.28 21.73 53.75
CA TYR A 94 4.69 20.50 54.45
C TYR A 94 3.88 19.28 53.98
N GLU A 95 2.57 19.46 53.80
CA GLU A 95 1.67 18.41 53.31
C GLU A 95 2.02 18.00 51.88
N GLU A 96 2.42 18.93 51.02
CA GLU A 96 2.84 18.66 49.64
C GLU A 96 4.19 17.94 49.56
N PHE A 97 5.15 18.32 50.40
CA PHE A 97 6.44 17.61 50.45
C PHE A 97 6.30 16.19 51.02
N LEU A 98 5.42 15.99 52.01
CA LEU A 98 5.13 14.66 52.53
C LEU A 98 4.36 13.81 51.52
N SER A 99 3.36 14.37 50.82
CA SER A 99 2.64 13.63 49.78
C SER A 99 3.55 13.25 48.62
N LEU A 100 4.42 14.16 48.16
CA LEU A 100 5.41 13.87 47.14
C LEU A 100 6.41 12.80 47.58
N GLY A 101 6.85 12.83 48.84
CA GLY A 101 7.71 11.80 49.42
C GLY A 101 7.03 10.42 49.48
N VAL A 102 5.74 10.38 49.77
CA VAL A 102 4.93 9.15 49.76
C VAL A 102 4.71 8.64 48.34
N ASP A 103 4.45 9.51 47.37
CA ASP A 103 4.23 9.13 45.96
C ASP A 103 5.52 8.66 45.27
N LEU A 104 6.65 9.30 45.58
CA LEU A 104 7.98 8.85 45.16
C LEU A 104 8.32 7.49 45.78
N ARG A 105 7.89 7.26 47.03
CA ARG A 105 8.07 5.99 47.73
C ARG A 105 7.10 4.93 47.21
N GLY A 106 7.50 4.27 46.13
CA GLY A 106 6.70 3.27 45.41
C GLY A 106 6.44 3.64 43.95
N GLY A 107 6.78 4.86 43.54
CA GLY A 107 6.82 5.25 42.14
C GLY A 107 7.83 4.44 41.33
N GLU A 108 8.97 4.07 41.94
CA GLU A 108 9.99 3.22 41.32
C GLU A 108 9.44 1.84 40.93
N GLU A 109 8.67 1.19 41.81
CA GLU A 109 8.04 -0.11 41.54
C GLU A 109 7.02 -0.03 40.38
N LYS A 110 6.21 1.04 40.34
CA LYS A 110 5.27 1.27 39.23
C LYS A 110 5.99 1.48 37.90
N VAL A 111 7.07 2.25 37.90
CA VAL A 111 7.90 2.49 36.70
C VAL A 111 8.59 1.21 36.25
N GLU A 112 9.11 0.42 37.19
CA GLU A 112 9.71 -0.88 36.88
C GLU A 112 8.67 -1.87 36.33
N GLY A 113 7.47 -1.91 36.91
CA GLY A 113 6.34 -2.70 36.40
C GLY A 113 5.95 -2.33 34.97
N VAL A 114 5.86 -1.04 34.66
CA VAL A 114 5.61 -0.56 33.29
C VAL A 114 6.76 -0.93 32.36
N ARG A 115 8.02 -0.77 32.80
CA ARG A 115 9.19 -1.15 32.01
C ARG A 115 9.19 -2.63 31.66
N VAL A 116 8.89 -3.50 32.62
CA VAL A 116 8.78 -4.95 32.39
C VAL A 116 7.61 -5.27 31.46
N GLY A 117 6.47 -4.62 31.64
CA GLY A 117 5.30 -4.77 30.76
C GLY A 117 5.59 -4.37 29.31
N VAL A 118 6.27 -3.24 29.10
CA VAL A 118 6.68 -2.77 27.76
C VAL A 118 7.68 -3.75 27.12
N LEU A 119 8.65 -4.27 27.88
CA LEU A 119 9.59 -5.27 27.39
C LEU A 119 8.90 -6.60 27.03
N GLY A 120 7.88 -7.00 27.81
CA GLY A 120 7.03 -8.16 27.50
C GLY A 120 6.28 -7.96 26.19
N PHE A 121 5.60 -6.82 26.05
CA PHE A 121 4.87 -6.47 24.84
C PHE A 121 5.77 -6.39 23.60
N GLU A 122 6.96 -5.81 23.73
CA GLU A 122 7.93 -5.75 22.63
C GLU A 122 8.35 -7.15 22.15
N ARG A 123 8.53 -8.10 23.08
CA ARG A 123 8.84 -9.49 22.75
C ARG A 123 7.67 -10.17 22.04
N GLU A 124 6.45 -9.98 22.54
CA GLU A 124 5.23 -10.53 21.91
C GLU A 124 5.04 -10.00 20.50
N VAL A 125 5.16 -8.68 20.30
CA VAL A 125 5.05 -8.05 18.97
C VAL A 125 6.14 -8.58 18.03
N ARG A 126 7.38 -8.76 18.51
CA ARG A 126 8.46 -9.34 17.72
C ARG A 126 8.15 -10.79 17.32
N ALA A 127 7.60 -11.60 18.23
CA ALA A 127 7.21 -12.98 17.95
C ALA A 127 6.07 -13.05 16.91
N VAL A 128 5.04 -12.20 17.07
CA VAL A 128 3.95 -12.09 16.08
C VAL A 128 4.50 -11.67 14.72
N LYS A 129 5.39 -10.66 14.68
CA LYS A 129 6.03 -10.22 13.43
C LYS A 129 6.79 -11.35 12.75
N ALA A 130 7.55 -12.14 13.49
CA ALA A 130 8.28 -13.29 12.95
C ALA A 130 7.33 -14.33 12.35
N SER A 131 6.27 -14.70 13.08
CA SER A 131 5.26 -15.65 12.58
C SER A 131 4.52 -15.15 11.34
N VAL A 132 4.21 -13.85 11.27
CA VAL A 132 3.59 -13.25 10.08
C VAL A 132 4.55 -13.27 8.89
N GLN A 133 5.84 -13.01 9.11
CA GLN A 133 6.84 -13.06 8.05
C GLN A 133 7.03 -14.48 7.50
N GLU A 134 7.05 -15.48 8.38
CA GLU A 134 7.10 -16.90 8.00
C GLU A 134 5.89 -17.29 7.14
N ARG A 135 4.67 -17.04 7.64
CA ARG A 135 3.43 -17.32 6.89
C ARG A 135 3.34 -16.55 5.58
N ALA A 136 3.84 -15.33 5.54
CA ALA A 136 3.90 -14.56 4.29
C ALA A 136 4.89 -15.16 3.28
N GLY A 137 5.99 -15.76 3.76
CA GLY A 137 6.92 -16.53 2.94
C GLY A 137 6.25 -17.77 2.34
N GLU A 138 5.65 -18.60 3.18
CA GLU A 138 4.91 -19.80 2.76
C GLU A 138 3.81 -19.47 1.75
N ALA A 139 3.00 -18.43 2.02
CA ALA A 139 1.95 -18.01 1.12
C ALA A 139 2.48 -17.55 -0.24
N ARG A 140 3.64 -16.88 -0.29
CA ARG A 140 4.28 -16.47 -1.55
C ARG A 140 4.74 -17.68 -2.35
N GLU A 141 5.33 -18.68 -1.68
CA GLU A 141 5.76 -19.92 -2.33
C GLU A 141 4.57 -20.69 -2.91
N LEU A 142 3.52 -20.86 -2.12
CA LEU A 142 2.28 -21.52 -2.56
C LEU A 142 1.60 -20.79 -3.73
N VAL A 143 1.62 -19.45 -3.73
CA VAL A 143 1.07 -18.66 -4.85
C VAL A 143 1.92 -18.83 -6.11
N ARG A 144 3.25 -18.89 -5.98
CA ARG A 144 4.16 -19.15 -7.10
C ARG A 144 3.90 -20.54 -7.69
N GLU A 145 3.84 -21.56 -6.84
CA GLU A 145 3.55 -22.94 -7.23
C GLU A 145 2.17 -23.03 -7.90
N ARG A 146 1.14 -22.43 -7.31
CA ARG A 146 -0.21 -22.38 -7.91
C ARG A 146 -0.20 -21.73 -9.30
N LYS A 147 0.61 -20.69 -9.51
CA LYS A 147 0.73 -20.02 -10.81
C LYS A 147 1.43 -20.90 -11.83
N GLU A 148 2.45 -21.65 -11.42
CA GLU A 148 3.14 -22.65 -12.25
C GLU A 148 2.19 -23.77 -12.65
N VAL A 149 1.55 -24.43 -11.68
CA VAL A 149 0.56 -25.48 -11.94
C VAL A 149 -0.56 -24.99 -12.85
N ARG A 150 -1.06 -23.76 -12.64
CA ARG A 150 -2.09 -23.19 -13.52
C ARG A 150 -1.60 -23.01 -14.96
N ARG A 151 -0.34 -22.59 -15.15
CA ARG A 151 0.26 -22.48 -16.48
C ARG A 151 0.35 -23.84 -17.15
N ASP A 152 0.81 -24.84 -16.42
CA ASP A 152 0.98 -26.21 -16.92
C ASP A 152 -0.37 -26.84 -17.26
N VAL A 153 -1.41 -26.59 -16.45
CA VAL A 153 -2.79 -27.01 -16.74
C VAL A 153 -3.33 -26.32 -18.00
N MET A 154 -3.12 -25.02 -18.16
CA MET A 154 -3.55 -24.30 -19.37
C MET A 154 -2.81 -24.81 -20.61
N PHE A 155 -1.51 -25.08 -20.49
CA PHE A 155 -0.72 -25.67 -21.56
C PHE A 155 -1.19 -27.09 -21.89
N GLY A 156 -1.42 -27.93 -20.89
CA GLY A 156 -1.96 -29.28 -21.05
C GLY A 156 -3.34 -29.30 -21.71
N ARG A 157 -4.24 -28.38 -21.32
CA ARG A 157 -5.54 -28.20 -22.00
C ARG A 157 -5.36 -27.82 -23.45
N ALA A 158 -4.51 -26.84 -23.76
CA ALA A 158 -4.23 -26.47 -25.14
C ALA A 158 -3.65 -27.63 -25.97
N LEU A 159 -2.83 -28.50 -25.36
CA LEU A 159 -2.33 -29.71 -26.01
C LEU A 159 -3.44 -30.73 -26.28
N LEU A 160 -4.37 -30.92 -25.33
CA LEU A 160 -5.53 -31.80 -25.52
C LEU A 160 -6.45 -31.27 -26.61
N ASP A 161 -6.75 -29.97 -26.62
CA ASP A 161 -7.59 -29.33 -27.64
C ASP A 161 -6.99 -29.51 -29.05
N VAL A 162 -5.67 -29.43 -29.19
CA VAL A 162 -4.98 -29.75 -30.46
C VAL A 162 -5.14 -31.23 -30.82
N GLY A 163 -4.98 -32.12 -29.85
CA GLY A 163 -5.13 -33.57 -30.06
C GLY A 163 -6.53 -33.95 -30.54
N GLU A 164 -7.56 -33.47 -29.86
CA GLU A 164 -8.97 -33.70 -30.19
C GLU A 164 -9.30 -33.19 -31.59
N LYS A 165 -8.94 -31.94 -31.91
CA LYS A 165 -9.19 -31.38 -33.25
C LYS A 165 -8.46 -32.12 -34.36
N VAL A 166 -7.26 -32.65 -34.11
CA VAL A 166 -6.54 -33.50 -35.09
C VAL A 166 -7.27 -34.82 -35.29
N GLU A 167 -7.75 -35.45 -34.21
CA GLU A 167 -8.53 -36.69 -34.29
C GLU A 167 -9.86 -36.48 -35.01
N ASP A 168 -10.56 -35.38 -34.74
CA ASP A 168 -11.81 -35.05 -35.42
C ASP A 168 -11.60 -34.79 -36.90
N LEU A 169 -10.53 -34.08 -37.27
CA LEU A 169 -10.17 -33.92 -38.67
C LEU A 169 -9.82 -35.27 -39.31
N GLU A 170 -9.09 -36.14 -38.62
CA GLU A 170 -8.77 -37.49 -39.10
C GLU A 170 -10.02 -38.35 -39.32
N ARG A 171 -10.97 -38.34 -38.37
CA ARG A 171 -12.25 -39.03 -38.47
C ARG A 171 -13.06 -38.48 -39.64
N ALA A 172 -13.22 -37.17 -39.72
CA ALA A 172 -14.00 -36.53 -40.76
C ALA A 172 -13.44 -36.78 -42.17
N LEU A 173 -12.11 -36.81 -42.30
CA LEU A 173 -11.46 -37.16 -43.56
C LEU A 173 -11.62 -38.64 -43.93
N ARG A 174 -11.56 -39.55 -42.95
CA ARG A 174 -11.77 -41.00 -43.17
C ARG A 174 -13.20 -41.33 -43.58
N VAL A 175 -14.18 -40.72 -42.92
CA VAL A 175 -15.60 -40.83 -43.31
C VAL A 175 -15.80 -40.31 -44.74
N GLY A 176 -14.94 -39.37 -45.17
CA GLY A 176 -14.91 -38.91 -46.55
C GLY A 176 -14.42 -39.91 -47.60
N GLN A 177 -13.60 -40.89 -47.21
CA GLN A 177 -13.00 -41.90 -48.11
C GLN A 177 -13.71 -43.25 -48.10
N GLY A 178 -14.43 -43.58 -47.02
CA GLY A 178 -15.26 -44.78 -46.92
C GLY A 178 -16.73 -44.42 -47.05
N GLY A 179 -17.31 -44.63 -48.24
CA GLY A 179 -18.77 -44.70 -48.35
C GLY A 179 -19.26 -45.89 -47.53
N GLU A 180 -20.24 -45.64 -46.64
CA GLU A 180 -20.93 -46.58 -45.75
C GLU A 180 -20.10 -47.06 -44.54
N ASP A 181 -20.30 -46.42 -43.37
CA ASP A 181 -20.96 -47.03 -42.19
C ASP A 181 -20.87 -46.07 -40.96
N SER A 182 -21.91 -46.09 -40.13
CA SER A 182 -21.88 -45.82 -38.69
C SER A 182 -22.22 -44.42 -38.11
N PHE A 183 -23.52 -44.32 -37.76
CA PHE A 183 -24.16 -43.66 -36.59
C PHE A 183 -24.39 -42.14 -36.54
N GLU A 184 -25.70 -41.85 -36.56
CA GLU A 184 -26.42 -40.69 -36.01
C GLU A 184 -25.79 -40.14 -34.73
N ASP A 185 -25.26 -38.93 -34.80
CA ASP A 185 -25.27 -37.95 -33.69
C ASP A 185 -25.03 -36.56 -34.28
N GLU A 186 -26.05 -36.02 -34.96
CA GLU A 186 -26.12 -34.60 -35.27
C GLU A 186 -27.03 -33.96 -34.21
N GLU A 187 -26.42 -33.56 -33.09
CA GLU A 187 -26.94 -32.42 -32.34
C GLU A 187 -26.74 -31.19 -33.25
N ASP A 188 -27.83 -30.83 -33.94
CA ASP A 188 -27.99 -29.54 -34.63
C ASP A 188 -27.81 -28.40 -33.61
N GLU A 189 -26.58 -27.88 -33.51
CA GLU A 189 -26.36 -26.51 -33.06
C GLU A 189 -26.54 -25.59 -34.28
N GLU A 190 -27.75 -25.04 -34.42
CA GLU A 190 -28.04 -23.90 -35.29
C GLU A 190 -27.18 -22.70 -34.83
N GLU A 191 -26.04 -22.48 -35.49
CA GLU A 191 -25.40 -21.17 -35.53
C GLU A 191 -25.94 -20.41 -36.74
N ASP A 192 -26.89 -19.52 -36.46
CA ASP A 192 -27.31 -18.42 -37.32
C ASP A 192 -26.11 -17.57 -37.72
N GLU A 193 -25.57 -17.78 -38.92
CA GLU A 193 -24.87 -16.73 -39.67
C GLU A 193 -25.76 -16.35 -40.87
N GLU A 194 -26.46 -15.23 -40.72
CA GLU A 194 -27.13 -14.50 -41.80
C GLU A 194 -26.09 -14.05 -42.84
N ASP A 195 -25.73 -14.92 -43.78
CA ASP A 195 -25.18 -14.52 -45.07
C ASP A 195 -26.28 -14.74 -46.13
N GLU A 196 -27.10 -13.70 -46.30
CA GLU A 196 -27.96 -13.52 -47.48
C GLU A 196 -27.08 -13.35 -48.72
N ASP A 197 -26.65 -14.44 -49.34
CA ASP A 197 -26.38 -14.52 -50.78
C ASP A 197 -26.02 -15.96 -51.19
N ALA A 198 -26.92 -16.61 -51.94
CA ALA A 198 -26.67 -17.51 -53.07
C ALA A 198 -27.45 -18.84 -53.06
N ASP A 199 -28.49 -18.81 -53.89
CA ASP A 199 -28.85 -19.81 -54.91
C ASP A 199 -29.32 -21.21 -54.45
N GLU A 200 -30.62 -21.40 -54.65
CA GLU A 200 -31.27 -22.70 -54.75
C GLU A 200 -30.60 -23.54 -55.86
N THR A 201 -30.42 -24.84 -55.61
CA THR A 201 -30.08 -25.90 -56.59
C THR A 201 -28.57 -26.24 -56.76
N SER A 202 -27.97 -27.09 -55.89
CA SER A 202 -26.80 -27.88 -56.33
C SER A 202 -26.35 -29.04 -55.45
N PRO A 203 -25.69 -30.08 -56.04
CA PRO A 203 -24.92 -31.12 -55.35
C PRO A 203 -23.63 -30.54 -54.72
N GLY A 204 -23.79 -29.62 -53.77
CA GLY A 204 -22.75 -28.77 -53.17
C GLY A 204 -22.11 -29.29 -51.88
N ILE A 205 -22.64 -30.39 -51.33
CA ILE A 205 -22.09 -31.06 -50.13
C ILE A 205 -20.58 -31.34 -50.22
N PRO A 206 -19.99 -31.80 -51.35
CA PRO A 206 -18.55 -32.09 -51.38
C PRO A 206 -17.68 -30.83 -51.33
N LEU A 207 -18.12 -29.68 -51.83
CA LEU A 207 -17.33 -28.44 -51.79
C LEU A 207 -17.30 -27.85 -50.38
N ASN A 208 -18.47 -27.73 -49.74
CA ASN A 208 -18.59 -27.16 -48.40
C ASN A 208 -17.89 -28.04 -47.37
N ARG A 209 -18.01 -29.37 -47.48
CA ARG A 209 -17.30 -30.32 -46.61
C ARG A 209 -15.79 -30.15 -46.71
N LEU A 210 -15.28 -30.03 -47.93
CA LEU A 210 -13.84 -29.95 -48.19
C LEU A 210 -13.25 -28.59 -47.80
N ARG A 211 -14.05 -27.52 -47.91
CA ARG A 211 -13.75 -26.21 -47.35
C ARG A 211 -13.66 -26.27 -45.83
N ARG A 212 -14.65 -26.86 -45.15
CA ARG A 212 -14.64 -27.06 -43.69
C ARG A 212 -13.40 -27.82 -43.23
N HIS A 213 -13.01 -28.89 -43.94
CA HIS A 213 -11.78 -29.62 -43.61
C HIS A 213 -10.50 -28.78 -43.81
N ALA A 214 -10.44 -27.95 -44.86
CA ALA A 214 -9.32 -27.05 -45.09
C ALA A 214 -9.22 -25.96 -44.01
N ASP A 215 -10.34 -25.38 -43.61
CA ASP A 215 -10.40 -24.38 -42.54
C ASP A 215 -9.99 -24.99 -41.19
N SER A 216 -10.48 -26.20 -40.87
CA SER A 216 -10.04 -26.96 -39.68
C SER A 216 -8.54 -27.24 -39.70
N TYR A 217 -7.98 -27.64 -40.84
CA TYR A 217 -6.53 -27.85 -40.99
C TYR A 217 -5.72 -26.58 -40.71
N LEU A 218 -6.16 -25.43 -41.25
CA LEU A 218 -5.49 -24.15 -41.04
C LEU A 218 -5.59 -23.69 -39.59
N LEU A 219 -6.75 -23.88 -38.95
CA LEU A 219 -6.95 -23.57 -37.54
C LEU A 219 -5.99 -24.39 -36.65
N ILE A 220 -5.91 -25.70 -36.86
CA ILE A 220 -5.03 -26.57 -36.10
C ILE A 220 -3.56 -26.19 -36.33
N SER A 221 -3.18 -25.89 -37.58
CA SER A 221 -1.82 -25.43 -37.91
C SER A 221 -1.45 -24.17 -37.13
N ARG A 222 -2.35 -23.17 -37.09
CA ARG A 222 -2.16 -21.94 -36.30
C ARG A 222 -2.12 -22.21 -34.79
N MET A 223 -2.90 -23.17 -34.28
CA MET A 223 -2.86 -23.55 -32.87
C MET A 223 -1.48 -24.14 -32.52
N ILE A 224 -0.96 -25.03 -33.36
CA ILE A 224 0.37 -25.64 -33.17
C ILE A 224 1.51 -24.61 -33.28
N GLU A 225 1.38 -23.59 -34.13
CA GLU A 225 2.37 -22.51 -34.25
C GLU A 225 2.41 -21.59 -33.03
N LYS A 226 1.27 -21.39 -32.36
CA LYS A 226 1.17 -20.57 -31.14
C LYS A 226 1.73 -21.27 -29.90
N LEU A 227 1.79 -22.59 -29.91
CA LEU A 227 2.34 -23.38 -28.82
C LEU A 227 3.86 -23.56 -28.97
N GLU A 228 4.54 -23.91 -27.88
CA GLU A 228 5.99 -24.10 -27.86
C GLU A 228 6.44 -25.15 -28.90
N PRO A 229 7.37 -24.79 -29.82
CA PRO A 229 7.63 -25.60 -31.01
C PRO A 229 8.36 -26.93 -30.76
N ASP A 230 8.95 -27.12 -29.57
CA ASP A 230 9.84 -28.26 -29.26
C ASP A 230 9.17 -29.37 -28.45
N HIS A 231 7.88 -29.25 -28.12
CA HIS A 231 7.20 -30.27 -27.33
C HIS A 231 7.03 -31.58 -28.13
N PRO A 232 7.47 -32.76 -27.63
CA PRO A 232 7.47 -34.03 -28.38
C PRO A 232 6.12 -34.42 -28.97
N PHE A 233 5.03 -34.15 -28.24
CA PHE A 233 3.67 -34.39 -28.73
C PHE A 233 3.34 -33.53 -29.95
N LEU A 234 3.71 -32.25 -29.96
CA LEU A 234 3.43 -31.36 -31.09
C LEU A 234 4.24 -31.75 -32.33
N VAL A 235 5.45 -32.27 -32.15
CA VAL A 235 6.24 -32.84 -33.26
C VAL A 235 5.51 -34.03 -33.88
N ALA A 236 4.98 -34.94 -33.04
CA ALA A 236 4.17 -36.06 -33.53
C ALA A 236 2.89 -35.59 -34.23
N GLN A 237 2.19 -34.59 -33.68
CA GLN A 237 0.98 -34.03 -34.29
C GLN A 237 1.28 -33.32 -35.62
N ARG A 238 2.42 -32.63 -35.75
CA ARG A 238 2.86 -32.05 -37.03
C ARG A 238 3.05 -33.12 -38.10
N ALA A 239 3.68 -34.24 -37.76
CA ALA A 239 3.84 -35.35 -38.69
C ALA A 239 2.49 -35.91 -39.16
N LYS A 240 1.56 -36.15 -38.23
CA LYS A 240 0.19 -36.58 -38.55
C LYS A 240 -0.55 -35.57 -39.43
N LEU A 241 -0.43 -34.29 -39.10
CA LEU A 241 -1.09 -33.20 -39.83
C LEU A 241 -0.56 -33.07 -41.27
N LEU A 242 0.72 -33.38 -41.52
CA LEU A 242 1.24 -33.49 -42.89
C LEU A 242 0.62 -34.65 -43.66
N ASP A 243 0.37 -35.78 -43.00
CA ASP A 243 -0.30 -36.93 -43.64
C ASP A 243 -1.78 -36.62 -43.92
N LEU A 244 -2.47 -35.95 -42.99
CA LEU A 244 -3.83 -35.43 -43.21
C LEU A 244 -3.90 -34.40 -44.34
N LYS A 245 -2.89 -33.54 -44.49
CA LYS A 245 -2.78 -32.62 -45.64
C LYS A 245 -2.71 -33.40 -46.95
N LYS A 246 -1.90 -34.45 -47.02
CA LYS A 246 -1.78 -35.28 -48.23
C LYS A 246 -3.11 -35.93 -48.59
N THR A 247 -3.82 -36.51 -47.61
CA THR A 247 -5.13 -37.13 -47.86
C THR A 247 -6.18 -36.10 -48.29
N LEU A 248 -6.18 -34.91 -47.69
CA LEU A 248 -7.07 -33.81 -48.09
C LEU A 248 -6.77 -33.33 -49.51
N LEU A 249 -5.50 -33.25 -49.90
CA LEU A 249 -5.09 -32.91 -51.27
C LEU A 249 -5.48 -34.00 -52.28
N LEU A 250 -5.50 -35.27 -51.89
CA LEU A 250 -6.00 -36.37 -52.73
C LEU A 250 -7.52 -36.26 -52.95
N ASP A 251 -8.28 -35.99 -51.90
CA ASP A 251 -9.73 -35.81 -51.97
C ASP A 251 -10.10 -34.55 -52.80
N LEU A 252 -9.37 -33.44 -52.59
CA LEU A 252 -9.43 -32.25 -53.45
C LEU A 252 -9.11 -32.55 -54.91
N ALA A 253 -8.10 -33.37 -55.18
CA ALA A 253 -7.75 -33.73 -56.55
C ALA A 253 -8.85 -34.59 -57.20
N ALA A 254 -9.47 -35.50 -56.45
CA ALA A 254 -10.60 -36.30 -56.92
C ALA A 254 -11.83 -35.41 -57.21
N ALA A 255 -12.18 -34.52 -56.28
CA ALA A 255 -13.27 -33.56 -56.44
C ALA A 255 -13.05 -32.63 -57.63
N LEU A 256 -11.82 -32.12 -57.83
CA LEU A 256 -11.48 -31.24 -58.93
C LEU A 256 -11.53 -31.94 -60.30
N ARG A 257 -11.12 -33.21 -60.38
CA ARG A 257 -11.29 -34.01 -61.61
C ARG A 257 -12.76 -34.24 -61.94
N SER A 258 -13.57 -34.58 -60.93
CA SER A 258 -15.02 -34.76 -61.08
C SER A 258 -15.70 -33.47 -61.55
N ALA A 259 -15.42 -32.35 -60.87
CA ALA A 259 -15.96 -31.03 -61.21
C ALA A 259 -15.53 -30.55 -62.62
N LYS A 260 -14.29 -30.87 -63.04
CA LYS A 260 -13.81 -30.60 -64.41
C LYS A 260 -14.57 -31.42 -65.46
N GLN A 261 -14.84 -32.70 -65.18
CA GLN A 261 -15.59 -33.58 -66.10
C GLN A 261 -17.05 -33.14 -66.23
N SER A 262 -17.67 -32.70 -65.12
CA SER A 262 -19.05 -32.21 -65.09
C SER A 262 -19.20 -30.75 -65.53
N LYS A 263 -18.10 -30.04 -65.83
CA LYS A 263 -18.06 -28.59 -66.14
C LYS A 263 -18.81 -27.76 -65.08
N SER A 264 -18.71 -28.17 -63.82
CA SER A 264 -19.36 -27.50 -62.69
C SER A 264 -18.68 -26.18 -62.34
N GLU A 265 -19.46 -25.19 -61.90
CA GLU A 265 -18.95 -23.92 -61.37
C GLU A 265 -18.13 -24.10 -60.07
N ALA A 266 -18.27 -25.25 -59.39
CA ALA A 266 -17.51 -25.61 -58.19
C ALA A 266 -15.98 -25.67 -58.41
N VAL A 267 -15.50 -25.70 -59.66
CA VAL A 267 -14.07 -25.69 -59.99
C VAL A 267 -13.37 -24.45 -59.42
N LEU A 268 -13.98 -23.27 -59.46
CA LEU A 268 -13.37 -22.04 -58.92
C LEU A 268 -13.24 -22.09 -57.40
N GLY A 269 -14.28 -22.60 -56.71
CA GLY A 269 -14.25 -22.80 -55.27
C GLY A 269 -13.16 -23.78 -54.83
N LEU A 270 -13.00 -24.90 -55.54
CA LEU A 270 -11.94 -25.88 -55.26
C LEU A 270 -10.54 -25.29 -55.47
N VAL A 271 -10.33 -24.48 -56.52
CA VAL A 271 -9.03 -23.82 -56.77
C VAL A 271 -8.71 -22.82 -55.66
N ARG A 272 -9.71 -22.12 -55.11
CA ARG A 272 -9.53 -21.23 -53.95
C ARG A 272 -9.09 -22.00 -52.70
N ILE A 273 -9.68 -23.16 -52.43
CA ILE A 273 -9.25 -24.02 -51.32
C ILE A 273 -7.78 -24.44 -51.48
N TYR A 274 -7.35 -24.78 -52.71
CA TYR A 274 -5.93 -25.06 -52.99
C TYR A 274 -5.01 -23.84 -52.77
N SER A 275 -5.49 -22.62 -53.00
CA SER A 275 -4.69 -21.43 -52.68
C SER A 275 -4.57 -21.19 -51.18
N ASP A 276 -5.63 -21.45 -50.43
CA ASP A 276 -5.63 -21.26 -48.97
C ASP A 276 -4.71 -22.29 -48.26
N LEU A 277 -4.49 -23.45 -48.89
CA LEU A 277 -3.57 -24.51 -48.42
C LEU A 277 -2.11 -24.36 -48.93
N ASP A 278 -1.81 -23.29 -49.67
CA ASP A 278 -0.54 -23.06 -50.37
C ASP A 278 -0.12 -24.23 -51.29
N ALA A 279 -1.10 -24.83 -51.99
CA ALA A 279 -0.92 -25.98 -52.87
C ALA A 279 -1.35 -25.69 -54.33
N GLN A 280 -1.14 -24.46 -54.80
CA GLN A 280 -1.54 -23.99 -56.14
C GLN A 280 -0.85 -24.76 -57.27
N ALA A 281 0.37 -25.25 -57.04
CA ALA A 281 1.10 -26.05 -58.02
C ALA A 281 0.40 -27.41 -58.29
N GLU A 282 -0.21 -28.00 -57.27
CA GLU A 282 -0.92 -29.27 -57.40
C GLU A 282 -2.26 -29.09 -58.12
N SER A 283 -2.99 -27.99 -57.84
CA SER A 283 -4.22 -27.66 -58.57
C SER A 283 -3.94 -27.47 -60.07
N CYS A 284 -2.88 -26.76 -60.41
CA CYS A 284 -2.43 -26.58 -61.80
C CYS A 284 -2.08 -27.92 -62.47
N ARG A 285 -1.46 -28.85 -61.72
CA ARG A 285 -1.10 -30.18 -62.21
C ARG A 285 -2.35 -31.02 -62.49
N VAL A 286 -3.34 -30.98 -61.62
CA VAL A 286 -4.61 -31.71 -61.79
C VAL A 286 -5.43 -31.11 -62.95
N LEU A 287 -5.47 -29.78 -63.08
CA LEU A 287 -6.19 -29.09 -64.16
C LEU A 287 -5.56 -29.29 -65.54
N LYS A 288 -4.23 -29.34 -65.63
CA LYS A 288 -3.54 -29.60 -66.90
C LYS A 288 -3.70 -31.06 -67.36
N GLY A 289 -3.91 -32.00 -66.43
CA GLY A 289 -3.98 -33.43 -66.73
C GLY A 289 -2.64 -33.98 -67.25
N PRO A 290 -2.47 -35.31 -67.33
CA PRO A 290 -1.47 -35.88 -68.23
C PRO A 290 -1.74 -35.51 -69.68
#